data_AF-X1CLY7-F1
#
_entry.id   AF-X1CLY7-F1
#
_cell.length_a   1.000
_cell.length_b   1.000
_cell.length_c   1.000
_cell.angle_alpha   90.00
_cell.angle_beta   90.00
_cell.angle_gamma   90.00
#
_symmetry.space_group_name_H-M   'P 1'
#
loop_
_entity.id
_entity.type
_entity.pdbx_description
1 polymer ?
#
loop_
_entity_poly.entity_id
_entity_poly.type
_entity_poly.pdbx_seq_one_letter_code
_entity_poly.pdbx_strand_id
1 'polypeptide(L)' 'MHRGVKEVTLLGQNVDSYGHDLPNKPDLAELLTELNTIDGLARIRFLTNHPKDMSTNLIEAIAYLDKVCEQISLP' A
#
# COMPACT_ATOMS: atom_id res chain seq x y z
N MET A 1 4.58 -23.67 -8.72
CA MET A 1 5.68 -23.18 -7.86
C MET A 1 5.28 -21.80 -7.31
N HIS A 2 4.64 -21.74 -6.13
CA HIS A 2 4.55 -20.47 -5.41
C HIS A 2 5.95 -20.21 -4.86
N ARG A 3 6.72 -19.34 -5.52
CA ARG A 3 7.96 -18.82 -4.94
C ARG A 3 7.53 -18.22 -3.60
N GLY A 4 8.04 -18.70 -2.47
CA GLY A 4 7.56 -18.39 -1.11
C GLY A 4 7.76 -16.92 -0.70
N VAL A 5 7.22 -16.00 -1.50
CA VAL A 5 7.24 -14.56 -1.31
C VAL A 5 6.33 -14.26 -0.14
N LYS A 6 6.93 -13.83 0.96
CA LYS A 6 6.24 -13.45 2.18
C LYS A 6 6.07 -11.93 2.29
N GLU A 7 6.68 -11.17 1.39
CA GLU A 7 6.78 -9.73 1.48
C GLU A 7 6.70 -9.07 0.12
N VAL A 8 5.93 -7.98 0.03
CA VAL A 8 5.80 -7.14 -1.16
C VAL A 8 6.12 -5.70 -0.79
N THR A 9 6.93 -5.05 -1.63
CA THR A 9 7.22 -3.62 -1.53
C THR A 9 6.66 -2.91 -2.75
N LEU A 10 5.74 -1.98 -2.53
CA LEU A 10 5.18 -1.11 -3.54
C LEU A 10 6.12 0.09 -3.75
N LEU A 11 6.58 0.26 -4.99
CA LEU A 11 7.46 1.33 -5.41
C LEU A 11 6.76 2.13 -6.51
N GLY A 12 6.76 3.45 -6.37
CA GLY A 12 6.22 4.36 -7.38
C GLY A 12 6.87 5.73 -7.26
N GLN A 13 6.95 6.47 -8.36
CA GLN A 13 7.43 7.85 -8.34
C GLN A 13 6.47 8.78 -7.60
N ASN A 14 5.17 8.46 -7.62
CA ASN A 14 4.14 9.04 -6.76
C ASN A 14 3.14 7.92 -6.42
N VAL A 15 3.40 7.19 -5.34
CA VAL A 15 2.56 6.02 -4.96
C VAL A 15 1.13 6.46 -4.64
N ASP A 16 0.95 7.69 -4.19
CA ASP A 16 -0.34 8.28 -3.85
C ASP A 16 -1.19 8.64 -5.08
N SER A 17 -0.61 8.67 -6.30
CA SER A 17 -1.37 8.80 -7.56
C SER A 17 -1.88 7.47 -8.11
N TYR A 18 -1.76 6.37 -7.35
CA TYR A 18 -2.30 5.08 -7.77
C TYR A 18 -3.77 5.21 -8.19
N GLY A 19 -4.10 4.54 -9.30
CA GLY A 19 -5.46 4.46 -9.85
C GLY A 19 -5.99 5.70 -10.57
N HIS A 20 -5.30 6.85 -10.58
CA HIS A 20 -5.75 8.02 -11.33
C HIS A 20 -5.95 7.77 -12.84
N ASP A 21 -5.20 6.81 -13.39
CA ASP A 21 -5.24 6.34 -14.78
C ASP A 21 -6.07 5.05 -14.98
N LEU A 22 -6.64 4.50 -13.91
CA LEU A 22 -7.45 3.28 -13.94
C LEU A 22 -8.95 3.57 -13.97
N PRO A 23 -9.76 2.64 -14.54
CA PRO A 23 -11.20 2.65 -14.37
C PRO A 23 -11.56 2.63 -12.87
N ASN A 24 -12.57 3.41 -12.47
CA ASN A 24 -13.03 3.58 -11.08
C ASN A 24 -12.09 4.33 -10.12
N LYS A 25 -10.89 4.69 -10.57
CA LYS A 25 -9.92 5.50 -9.81
C LYS A 25 -9.68 5.02 -8.37
N PRO A 26 -9.31 3.73 -8.18
CA PRO A 26 -9.03 3.20 -6.85
C PRO A 26 -7.84 3.91 -6.22
N ASP A 27 -7.89 4.21 -4.93
CA ASP A 27 -6.77 4.85 -4.23
C ASP A 27 -5.77 3.82 -3.68
N LEU A 28 -4.66 4.31 -3.12
CA LEU A 28 -3.65 3.44 -2.52
C LEU A 28 -4.21 2.64 -1.32
N ALA A 29 -5.15 3.18 -0.57
CA ALA A 29 -5.74 2.51 0.59
C ALA A 29 -6.57 1.29 0.16
N GLU A 30 -7.32 1.40 -0.94
CA GLU A 30 -8.02 0.28 -1.56
C GLU A 30 -7.05 -0.83 -2.01
N LEU A 31 -5.94 -0.46 -2.64
CA LEU A 31 -4.91 -1.43 -3.03
C LEU A 31 -4.32 -2.16 -1.82
N LEU A 32 -3.98 -1.43 -0.76
CA LEU A 32 -3.44 -2.02 0.46
C LEU A 32 -4.44 -2.98 1.11
N THR A 33 -5.73 -2.62 1.10
CA THR A 33 -6.81 -3.45 1.63
C THR A 33 -6.93 -4.75 0.85
N GLU A 34 -6.92 -4.69 -0.48
CA GLU A 34 -6.96 -5.87 -1.34
C GLU A 34 -5.73 -6.77 -1.14
N LEU A 35 -4.53 -6.19 -1.09
CA LEU A 35 -3.30 -6.95 -0.80
C LEU A 35 -3.34 -7.62 0.58
N ASN A 36 -3.98 -6.98 1.56
CA ASN A 36 -4.11 -7.55 2.90
C ASN A 36 -4.96 -8.85 2.90
N THR A 37 -5.80 -9.08 1.90
CA THR A 37 -6.59 -10.32 1.79
C THR A 37 -5.79 -11.51 1.26
N ILE A 38 -4.58 -11.31 0.72
CA ILE A 38 -3.80 -12.36 0.07
C ILE A 38 -3.24 -13.34 1.11
N ASP A 39 -3.64 -14.60 1.01
CA ASP A 39 -3.13 -15.68 1.84
C ASP A 39 -1.64 -15.96 1.56
N GLY A 40 -0.85 -16.07 2.63
CA GLY A 40 0.60 -16.29 2.54
C GLY A 40 1.43 -15.01 2.39
N LEU A 41 0.81 -13.86 2.12
CA LEU A 41 1.47 -12.57 2.22
C LEU A 41 1.59 -12.19 3.70
N ALA A 42 2.83 -12.06 4.19
CA ALA A 42 3.09 -11.72 5.59
C ALA A 42 3.35 -10.23 5.81
N ARG A 43 3.73 -9.48 4.76
CA ARG A 43 4.08 -8.06 4.90
C ARG A 43 3.93 -7.27 3.60
N ILE A 44 3.46 -6.04 3.74
CA ILE A 44 3.31 -5.03 2.70
C ILE A 44 4.08 -3.79 3.15
N ARG A 45 4.94 -3.26 2.27
CA ARG A 45 5.62 -1.98 2.44
C ARG A 45 5.32 -1.09 1.27
N PHE A 46 5.36 0.22 1.49
CA PHE A 46 5.33 1.22 0.44
C PHE A 46 6.25 2.38 0.82
N LEU A 47 6.72 3.12 -0.18
CA LEU A 47 7.50 4.34 -0.01
C LEU A 47 6.68 5.50 -0.57
N THR A 48 6.47 6.56 0.20
CA THR A 48 5.84 7.81 -0.29
C THR A 48 6.83 8.96 -0.13
N ASN A 49 6.96 9.77 -1.18
CA ASN A 49 7.81 10.95 -1.21
C ASN A 49 7.08 12.24 -0.79
N HIS A 50 5.76 12.17 -0.58
CA HIS A 50 4.93 13.35 -0.39
C HIS A 50 3.99 13.15 0.81
N PRO A 51 4.40 13.53 2.03
CA PRO A 51 3.55 13.39 3.22
C PRO A 51 2.26 14.21 3.16
N LYS A 52 2.17 15.17 2.23
CA LYS A 52 0.98 15.97 1.98
C LYS A 52 -0.14 15.19 1.27
N ASP A 53 0.22 14.10 0.61
CA ASP A 53 -0.69 13.27 -0.17
C ASP A 53 -1.21 12.05 0.64
N MET A 54 -0.86 11.98 1.93
CA MET A 54 -1.46 11.03 2.87
C MET A 54 -2.93 11.40 3.15
N SER A 55 -3.84 10.69 2.50
CA SER A 55 -5.27 10.77 2.79
C SER A 55 -5.61 10.12 4.14
N THR A 56 -6.75 10.50 4.73
CA THR A 56 -7.25 9.85 5.95
C THR A 56 -7.44 8.34 5.75
N ASN A 57 -7.96 7.92 4.59
CA ASN A 57 -8.13 6.50 4.24
C ASN A 57 -6.80 5.75 4.24
N LEU A 58 -5.73 6.37 3.73
CA LEU A 58 -4.41 5.77 3.73
C LEU A 58 -3.87 5.62 5.17
N ILE A 59 -4.06 6.63 6.02
CA ILE A 59 -3.69 6.58 7.44
C ILE A 59 -4.44 5.45 8.15
N GLU A 60 -5.75 5.33 7.91
CA GLU A 60 -6.56 4.24 8.47
C GLU A 60 -6.11 2.87 7.96
N ALA A 61 -5.82 2.74 6.67
CA ALA A 61 -5.28 1.50 6.10
C ALA A 61 -3.95 1.10 6.75
N ILE A 62 -3.05 2.05 6.99
CA ILE A 62 -1.78 1.78 7.69
C ILE A 62 -2.02 1.37 9.15
N ALA A 63 -3.01 1.98 9.82
CA ALA A 63 -3.31 1.72 11.23
C ALA A 63 -4.07 0.41 11.48
N TYR A 64 -4.90 -0.04 10.54
CA TYR A 64 -5.82 -1.17 10.75
C TYR A 64 -5.48 -2.43 9.94
N LEU A 65 -4.63 -2.36 8.91
CA LEU A 65 -4.28 -3.54 8.12
C LEU A 65 -3.07 -4.26 8.71
N ASP A 66 -3.29 -5.45 9.24
CA ASP A 66 -2.28 -6.28 9.93
C ASP A 66 -1.00 -6.54 9.12
N LYS A 67 -1.12 -6.65 7.79
CA LYS A 67 0.04 -6.93 6.91
C LYS A 67 0.75 -5.66 6.46
N VAL A 68 0.16 -4.48 6.63
CA VAL A 68 0.79 -3.21 6.23
C VAL A 68 1.74 -2.76 7.33
N CYS A 69 2.96 -2.38 6.94
CA CYS A 69 3.95 -1.93 7.91
C CYS A 69 3.58 -0.52 8.43
N GLU A 70 3.50 -0.34 9.75
CA GLU A 70 3.28 0.97 10.42
C GLU A 70 4.41 2.00 10.18
N GLN A 71 5.47 1.61 9.48
CA GLN A 71 6.61 2.45 9.20
C GLN A 71 6.47 3.12 7.83
N ILE A 72 6.25 4.43 7.83
CA ILE A 72 6.26 5.26 6.63
C ILE A 72 7.67 5.77 6.38
N SER A 73 8.21 5.49 5.19
CA SER A 73 9.50 6.04 4.77
C SER A 73 9.25 7.33 3.98
N LEU A 74 9.59 8.46 4.60
CA LEU A 74 9.53 9.79 4.00
C LEU A 74 10.96 10.23 3.65
N PRO A 75 11.22 10.71 2.43
CA PRO A 75 12.47 11.39 2.07
C PRO A 75 12.53 12.82 2.62
#